data_AF-A0A5M9MVY2-F1
#
_entry.id   AF-A0A5M9MVY2-F1
#
_cell.length_a   1.000
_cell.length_b   1.000
_cell.length_c   1.000
_cell.angle_alpha   90.00
_cell.angle_beta   90.00
_cell.angle_gamma   90.00
#
_symmetry.space_group_name_H-M   'P 1'
#
loop_
_entity.id
_entity.type
_entity.pdbx_description
1 polymer ?
#
loop_
_entity_poly.entity_id
_entity_poly.type
_entity_poly.pdbx_seq_one_letter_code
_entity_poly.pdbx_strand_id
1 'polypeptide(L)'
;MAMRVYTKFFLRRSASWEDYTCLLAWIAFIGYAAIAFEADKVGSGVHQTEIADDDLVKYAQLANASQIMYGPLIFITKLSILLLYLRVFAPTKKSWMYMFIHVLLWLNAAFYFADTLLEILACVPREKNLAP
;
A
#
# COMPACT_ATOMS: atom_id res chain seq x y z
N MET A 1 6.79 9.11 12.29
CA MET A 1 5.47 8.94 12.94
C MET A 1 5.52 9.06 14.46
N ALA A 2 6.51 8.49 15.15
CA ALA A 2 6.61 8.48 16.62
C ALA A 2 6.33 9.84 17.30
N MET A 3 6.99 10.93 16.87
CA MET A 3 6.71 12.27 17.43
C MET A 3 5.27 12.74 17.19
N ARG A 4 4.71 12.55 15.98
CA ARG A 4 3.33 12.96 15.65
C ARG A 4 2.29 12.18 16.46
N VAL A 5 2.51 10.89 16.67
CA VAL A 5 1.64 10.01 17.48
C VAL A 5 1.71 10.44 18.94
N TYR A 6 2.92 10.62 19.49
CA TYR A 6 3.12 11.04 20.87
C TYR A 6 2.41 12.37 21.15
N THR A 7 2.60 13.39 20.32
CA THR A 7 1.95 14.69 20.53
C THR A 7 0.43 14.60 20.38
N LYS A 8 -0.12 13.82 19.45
CA LYS A 8 -1.59 13.79 19.23
C LYS A 8 -2.35 12.85 20.16
N PHE A 9 -1.82 11.66 20.43
CA PHE A 9 -2.47 10.68 21.31
C PHE A 9 -2.37 11.10 22.77
N PHE A 10 -1.20 11.54 23.22
CA PHE A 10 -0.97 11.90 24.62
C PHE A 10 -1.31 13.35 24.94
N LEU A 11 -1.01 14.31 24.05
CA LEU A 11 -1.19 15.74 24.37
C LEU A 11 -2.55 16.30 23.93
N ARG A 12 -3.06 15.89 22.76
CA ARG A 12 -4.28 16.47 22.17
C ARG A 12 -5.56 15.66 22.39
N ARG A 13 -5.44 14.35 22.72
CA ARG A 13 -6.55 13.38 22.90
C ARG A 13 -7.64 13.46 21.81
N SER A 14 -7.26 13.89 20.60
CA SER A 14 -8.15 14.10 19.45
C SER A 14 -7.59 13.30 18.28
N ALA A 15 -7.68 11.98 18.39
CA ALA A 15 -7.33 11.08 17.31
C ALA A 15 -8.41 11.18 16.23
N SER A 16 -8.04 11.76 15.08
CA SER A 16 -8.93 11.87 13.92
C SER A 16 -8.73 10.66 13.00
N TRP A 17 -9.73 10.32 12.19
CA TRP A 17 -9.65 9.20 11.23
C TRP A 17 -8.41 9.24 10.33
N GLU A 18 -7.95 10.44 9.96
CA GLU A 18 -6.71 10.66 9.21
C GLU A 18 -5.49 10.06 9.91
N ASP A 19 -5.37 10.24 11.22
CA ASP A 19 -4.21 9.77 11.99
C ASP A 19 -4.17 8.23 12.06
N TYR A 20 -5.33 7.57 12.14
CA TYR A 20 -5.44 6.11 12.09
C TYR A 20 -5.04 5.56 10.72
N THR A 21 -5.54 6.16 9.63
CA THR A 21 -5.16 5.73 8.27
C THR A 21 -3.67 5.97 8.00
N CYS A 22 -3.11 7.05 8.54
CA CYS A 22 -1.69 7.37 8.42
C CYS A 22 -0.80 6.39 9.20
N LEU A 23 -1.22 5.99 10.40
CA LEU A 23 -0.57 4.94 11.19
C LEU A 23 -0.62 3.59 10.48
N LEU A 24 -1.79 3.23 9.95
CA LEU A 24 -1.96 1.98 9.21
C LEU A 24 -1.07 1.94 7.96
N ALA A 25 -1.00 3.04 7.19
CA ALA A 25 -0.09 3.17 6.05
C ALA A 25 1.37 2.96 6.48
N TRP A 26 1.77 3.53 7.62
CA TRP A 26 3.14 3.40 8.11
C TRP A 26 3.49 1.96 8.53
N ILE A 27 2.56 1.26 9.20
CA ILE A 27 2.76 -0.16 9.55
C ILE A 27 2.83 -1.03 8.29
N ALA A 28 1.92 -0.82 7.34
CA ALA A 28 1.93 -1.53 6.07
C ALA A 28 3.22 -1.27 5.27
N PHE A 29 3.75 -0.04 5.31
CA PHE A 29 5.02 0.32 4.68
C PHE A 29 6.21 -0.43 5.28
N ILE A 30 6.24 -0.62 6.60
CA ILE A 30 7.29 -1.43 7.27
C ILE A 30 7.23 -2.87 6.79
N GLY A 31 6.03 -3.45 6.67
CA GLY A 31 5.85 -4.81 6.13
C GLY A 31 6.34 -4.93 4.69
N TYR A 32 6.00 -3.97 3.83
CA TYR A 32 6.50 -3.92 2.45
C TYR A 32 8.02 -3.76 2.39
N ALA A 33 8.60 -2.91 3.22
CA ALA A 33 10.05 -2.72 3.30
C ALA A 33 10.77 -4.02 3.70
N ALA A 34 10.22 -4.80 4.64
CA ALA A 34 10.77 -6.09 5.01
C ALA A 34 10.82 -7.07 3.83
N ILE A 35 9.75 -7.15 3.04
CA ILE A 35 9.73 -7.98 1.81
C ILE A 35 10.76 -7.50 0.80
N ALA A 36 10.89 -6.18 0.62
CA ALA A 36 11.88 -5.60 -0.27
C ALA A 36 13.32 -5.96 0.15
N PHE A 37 13.63 -5.93 1.44
CA PHE A 37 14.94 -6.34 1.96
C PHE A 37 15.21 -7.84 1.77
N GLU A 38 14.19 -8.70 1.85
CA GLU A 38 14.37 -10.12 1.53
C GLU A 38 14.55 -10.33 0.01
N ALA A 39 13.82 -9.60 -0.83
CA ALA A 39 13.98 -9.66 -2.28
C ALA A 39 15.38 -9.22 -2.74
N ASP A 40 15.97 -8.22 -2.06
CA ASP A 40 17.34 -7.75 -2.30
C ASP A 40 18.39 -8.86 -2.14
N LYS A 41 18.25 -9.70 -1.11
CA LYS A 41 19.17 -10.81 -0.83
C LYS A 41 19.15 -11.91 -1.90
N VAL A 42 18.04 -12.05 -2.63
CA VAL A 42 17.80 -13.15 -3.58
C VAL A 42 18.17 -12.73 -5.02
N GLY A 43 18.56 -11.48 -5.24
CA GLY A 43 19.03 -11.00 -6.55
C GLY A 43 18.24 -9.83 -7.14
N SER A 44 17.46 -9.10 -6.33
CA SER A 44 16.85 -7.85 -6.79
C SER A 44 17.92 -6.89 -7.32
N GLY A 45 17.83 -6.51 -8.61
CA GLY A 45 18.79 -5.62 -9.26
C GLY A 45 19.96 -6.31 -9.96
N VAL A 46 20.05 -7.65 -9.93
CA VAL A 46 21.00 -8.45 -10.72
C VAL A 46 20.36 -8.84 -12.05
N HIS A 47 21.15 -8.99 -13.11
CA HIS A 47 20.61 -9.42 -14.40
C HIS A 47 20.11 -10.86 -14.30
N GLN A 48 18.91 -11.13 -14.82
CA GLN A 48 18.22 -12.43 -14.70
C GLN A 48 19.09 -13.63 -15.08
N THR A 49 20.02 -13.46 -16.02
CA THR A 49 20.90 -14.53 -16.52
C THR A 49 22.00 -14.94 -15.54
N GLU A 50 22.27 -14.14 -14.51
CA GLU A 50 23.31 -14.41 -13.51
C GLU A 50 22.74 -15.00 -12.21
N ILE A 51 21.42 -15.14 -12.11
CA ILE A 51 20.72 -15.64 -10.93
C ILE A 51 20.48 -17.14 -11.10
N ALA A 52 20.75 -17.93 -10.07
CA ALA A 52 20.45 -19.36 -10.09
C ALA A 52 18.93 -19.59 -10.25
N ASP A 53 18.53 -20.62 -11.01
CA ASP A 53 17.11 -20.91 -11.28
C ASP A 53 16.27 -21.07 -9.99
N ASP A 54 16.86 -21.64 -8.94
CA ASP A 54 16.22 -21.80 -7.62
C ASP A 54 15.95 -20.45 -6.92
N ASP A 55 16.82 -19.46 -7.13
CA ASP A 55 16.69 -18.11 -6.56
C ASP A 55 15.76 -17.23 -7.41
N LEU A 56 15.68 -17.46 -8.73
CA LEU A 56 14.67 -16.83 -9.59
C LEU A 56 13.25 -17.18 -9.14
N VAL A 57 13.00 -18.44 -8.77
CA VAL A 57 11.71 -18.90 -8.26
C VAL A 57 11.35 -18.19 -6.94
N LYS A 58 12.29 -18.10 -6.00
CA LYS A 58 12.09 -17.37 -4.73
C LYS A 58 11.86 -15.88 -4.97
N TYR A 59 12.63 -15.27 -5.87
CA TYR A 59 12.48 -13.86 -6.24
C TYR A 59 11.09 -13.60 -6.84
N ALA A 60 10.62 -14.45 -7.76
CA ALA A 60 9.29 -14.31 -8.36
C ALA A 60 8.16 -14.40 -7.31
N GLN A 61 8.29 -15.29 -6.32
CA GLN A 61 7.34 -15.38 -5.20
C GLN A 61 7.35 -14.10 -4.34
N LEU A 62 8.53 -13.59 -4.01
CA LEU A 62 8.69 -12.36 -3.22
C LEU A 62 8.18 -11.12 -3.98
N ALA A 63 8.49 -11.01 -5.27
CA ALA A 63 8.03 -9.93 -6.14
C ALA A 63 6.49 -9.92 -6.23
N ASN A 64 5.88 -11.07 -6.44
CA ASN A 64 4.42 -11.21 -6.44
C ASN A 64 3.80 -10.84 -5.08
N ALA A 65 4.37 -11.30 -3.97
CA ALA A 65 3.92 -10.91 -2.64
C ALA A 65 4.05 -9.39 -2.41
N SER A 66 5.13 -8.78 -2.91
CA SER A 66 5.36 -7.33 -2.80
C SER A 66 4.33 -6.53 -3.59
N GLN A 67 3.96 -6.98 -4.80
CA GLN A 67 2.94 -6.35 -5.63
C GLN A 67 1.56 -6.38 -4.96
N ILE A 68 1.14 -7.57 -4.49
CA ILE A 68 -0.14 -7.74 -3.80
C ILE A 68 -0.22 -6.85 -2.54
N MET A 69 0.91 -6.65 -1.82
CA MET A 69 0.95 -5.74 -0.66
C MET A 69 1.04 -4.26 -1.06
N TYR A 70 1.63 -3.94 -2.20
CA TYR A 70 1.81 -2.57 -2.67
C TYR A 70 0.50 -1.89 -3.04
N GLY A 71 -0.41 -2.60 -3.70
CA GLY A 71 -1.77 -2.12 -4.01
C GLY A 71 -2.53 -1.55 -2.79
N PRO A 72 -2.78 -2.33 -1.74
CA PRO A 72 -3.48 -1.87 -0.55
C PRO A 72 -2.67 -0.81 0.22
N LEU A 73 -1.34 -0.90 0.24
CA LEU A 73 -0.47 0.11 0.85
C LEU A 73 -0.64 1.49 0.19
N ILE A 74 -0.61 1.55 -1.14
CA ILE A 74 -0.83 2.80 -1.88
C ILE A 74 -2.24 3.33 -1.65
N PHE A 75 -3.24 2.44 -1.64
CA PHE A 75 -4.62 2.85 -1.40
C PHE A 75 -4.77 3.52 -0.04
N ILE A 76 -4.26 2.91 1.04
CA ILE A 76 -4.33 3.48 2.40
C ILE A 76 -3.55 4.81 2.47
N THR A 77 -2.42 4.91 1.78
CA THR A 77 -1.62 6.15 1.71
C THR A 77 -2.40 7.27 1.03
N LYS A 78 -3.00 7.00 -0.13
CA LYS A 78 -3.85 7.97 -0.85
C LYS A 78 -5.08 8.35 -0.04
N LEU A 79 -5.71 7.40 0.64
CA LEU A 79 -6.83 7.63 1.55
C LEU A 79 -6.43 8.61 2.67
N SER A 80 -5.27 8.41 3.30
CA SER A 80 -4.78 9.30 4.36
C SER A 80 -4.55 10.72 3.85
N ILE A 81 -3.93 10.90 2.67
CA ILE A 81 -3.74 12.21 2.03
C ILE A 81 -5.10 12.85 1.73
N LEU A 82 -6.03 12.09 1.19
CA LEU A 82 -7.31 12.61 0.73
C LEU A 82 -8.21 13.05 1.91
N LEU A 83 -8.18 12.30 3.02
CA LEU A 83 -8.83 12.70 4.28
C LEU A 83 -8.21 13.97 4.86
N LEU A 84 -6.88 14.13 4.77
CA LEU A 84 -6.19 15.36 5.16
C LEU A 84 -6.64 16.55 4.32
N TYR A 85 -6.76 16.36 3.01
CA TYR A 85 -7.29 17.38 2.11
C TYR A 85 -8.73 17.75 2.43
N LEU A 86 -9.58 16.76 2.73
CA LEU A 86 -10.98 16.99 3.11
C LEU A 86 -11.08 17.88 4.35
N ARG A 87 -10.24 17.62 5.36
CA ARG A 87 -10.22 18.40 6.59
C ARG A 87 -9.71 19.83 6.40
N VAL A 88 -8.64 20.00 5.62
CA VAL A 88 -7.98 21.30 5.46
C VAL A 88 -8.75 22.21 4.50
N PHE A 89 -9.18 21.66 3.36
CA PHE A 89 -9.73 22.47 2.24
C PHE A 89 -11.25 22.41 2.13
N ALA A 90 -11.94 21.50 2.81
CA ALA A 90 -13.39 21.35 2.72
C ALA A 90 -14.08 21.25 4.09
N PRO A 91 -13.95 22.28 4.97
CA PRO A 91 -14.67 22.30 6.24
C PRO A 91 -16.21 22.33 6.04
N THR A 92 -16.68 22.83 4.89
CA THR A 92 -18.11 22.94 4.56
C THR A 92 -18.53 21.86 3.55
N LYS A 93 -19.48 21.00 3.94
CA LYS A 93 -19.97 19.84 3.14
C LYS A 93 -20.66 20.19 1.80
N LYS A 94 -20.82 21.49 1.47
CA LYS A 94 -21.43 21.98 0.23
C LYS A 94 -20.42 22.49 -0.82
N SER A 95 -19.12 22.43 -0.54
CA SER A 95 -18.11 22.87 -1.50
C SER A 95 -17.97 21.88 -2.67
N TRP A 96 -17.78 22.39 -3.88
CA TRP A 96 -17.43 21.58 -5.05
C TRP A 96 -16.19 20.69 -4.79
N MET A 97 -15.24 21.21 -4.00
CA MET A 97 -14.06 20.48 -3.52
C MET A 97 -14.42 19.21 -2.74
N TYR A 98 -15.46 19.25 -1.91
CA TYR A 98 -15.91 18.09 -1.12
C TYR A 98 -16.38 16.95 -2.03
N MET A 99 -17.18 17.29 -3.06
CA MET A 99 -17.65 16.30 -4.03
C MET A 99 -16.49 15.75 -4.86
N PHE A 100 -15.60 16.60 -5.36
CA PHE A 100 -14.44 16.17 -6.15
C PHE A 100 -13.56 15.20 -5.37
N ILE A 101 -13.29 15.51 -4.09
CA ILE A 101 -12.55 14.63 -3.19
C ILE A 101 -13.27 13.28 -3.02
N HIS A 102 -14.58 13.26 -2.76
CA HIS A 102 -15.32 12.01 -2.59
C HIS A 102 -15.35 11.16 -3.87
N VAL A 103 -15.52 11.78 -5.03
CA VAL A 103 -15.47 11.06 -6.32
C VAL A 103 -14.09 10.44 -6.52
N LEU A 104 -13.03 11.21 -6.29
CA LEU A 104 -11.66 10.70 -6.39
C LEU A 104 -11.40 9.57 -5.40
N LEU A 105 -11.96 9.64 -4.20
CA LEU A 105 -11.85 8.60 -3.18
C LEU A 105 -12.43 7.28 -3.68
N TRP A 106 -13.69 7.30 -4.11
CA TRP A 106 -14.41 6.10 -4.56
C TRP A 106 -13.80 5.52 -5.83
N LEU A 107 -13.36 6.38 -6.76
CA LEU A 107 -12.67 5.94 -7.96
C LEU A 107 -11.35 5.23 -7.66
N ASN A 108 -10.51 5.80 -6.77
CA ASN A 108 -9.27 5.15 -6.35
C ASN A 108 -9.57 3.84 -5.60
N ALA A 109 -10.57 3.83 -4.73
CA ALA A 109 -10.96 2.62 -4.00
C ALA A 109 -11.36 1.49 -4.96
N ALA A 110 -12.22 1.78 -5.93
CA ALA A 110 -12.65 0.80 -6.93
C ALA A 110 -11.46 0.30 -7.79
N PHE A 111 -10.60 1.21 -8.23
CA PHE A 111 -9.43 0.88 -9.04
C PHE A 111 -8.47 -0.05 -8.29
N TYR A 112 -8.01 0.33 -7.09
CA TYR A 112 -7.07 -0.49 -6.33
C TYR A 112 -7.68 -1.78 -5.80
N PHE A 113 -8.99 -1.79 -5.50
CA PHE A 113 -9.69 -3.02 -5.12
C PHE A 113 -9.78 -3.99 -6.30
N ALA A 114 -10.07 -3.50 -7.50
CA ALA A 114 -10.06 -4.33 -8.70
C ALA A 114 -8.65 -4.85 -9.02
N ASP A 115 -7.64 -4.00 -8.96
CA ASP A 115 -6.24 -4.36 -9.22
C ASP A 115 -5.75 -5.46 -8.27
N THR A 116 -5.98 -5.30 -6.96
CA THR A 116 -5.63 -6.31 -5.96
C THR A 116 -6.39 -7.63 -6.16
N LEU A 117 -7.68 -7.58 -6.50
CA LEU A 117 -8.44 -8.78 -6.84
C LEU A 117 -7.87 -9.47 -8.10
N LEU A 118 -7.50 -8.70 -9.13
CA LEU A 118 -6.91 -9.24 -10.34
C LEU A 118 -5.57 -9.91 -10.03
N GLU A 119 -4.71 -9.31 -9.23
CA GLU A 119 -3.43 -9.92 -8.84
C GLU A 119 -3.64 -11.21 -8.01
N ILE A 120 -4.61 -11.20 -7.08
CA ILE A 120 -4.94 -12.39 -6.29
C ILE A 120 -5.48 -13.51 -7.18
N LEU A 121 -6.38 -13.20 -8.13
CA LEU A 121 -7.03 -14.19 -8.98
C LEU A 121 -6.14 -14.68 -10.13
N ALA A 122 -5.39 -13.79 -10.78
CA ALA A 122 -4.49 -14.12 -11.88
C ALA A 122 -3.35 -15.05 -11.43
N CYS A 123 -2.98 -14.97 -10.15
CA CYS A 123 -1.90 -15.78 -9.58
C CYS A 123 -2.38 -17.08 -8.92
N VAL A 124 -3.65 -17.47 -9.09
CA VAL A 124 -4.16 -18.81 -8.70
C VAL A 124 -4.27 -19.65 -9.98
N PRO A 125 -3.46 -20.71 -10.19
CA PRO A 125 -2.64 -21.46 -9.23
C PRO A 125 -1.16 -21.06 -9.31
N ARG A 126 -0.62 -20.64 -8.15
CA ARG A 126 0.77 -20.19 -7.96
C ARG A 126 1.81 -21.22 -8.44
N GLU A 127 1.44 -22.49 -8.37
CA GLU A 127 2.30 -23.64 -8.65
C GLU A 127 2.45 -23.93 -10.15
N LYS A 128 1.50 -23.48 -10.98
CA LYS A 128 1.52 -23.75 -12.43
C LYS A 128 2.44 -22.81 -13.21
N ASN A 129 2.73 -21.63 -12.65
CA ASN A 129 3.72 -20.68 -13.20
C ASN A 129 5.13 -20.94 -12.67
N LEU A 130 5.27 -21.85 -11.69
CA LEU A 130 6.53 -22.20 -11.01
C LEU A 130 6.99 -23.63 -11.31
N ALA A 131 6.21 -24.40 -12.06
CA ALA A 131 6.60 -25.73 -12.51
C ALA A 131 7.56 -25.59 -13.72
N PRO A 132 8.67 -26.36 -13.76
CA PRO A 132 9.58 -26.39 -14.90
C PRO A 132 8.91 -26.93 -16.18
#